data_AF-A0A9Q8IM51-F1
#
_entry.id   AF-A0A9Q8IM51-F1
#
_cell.length_a   1.000
_cell.length_b   1.000
_cell.length_c   1.000
_cell.angle_alpha   90.00
_cell.angle_beta   90.00
_cell.angle_gamma   90.00
#
_symmetry.space_group_name_H-M   'P 1'
#
loop_
_entity.id
_entity.type
_entity.pdbx_description
1 polymer ?
#
loop_
_entity_poly.entity_id
_entity_poly.type
_entity_poly.pdbx_seq_one_letter_code
_entity_poly.pdbx_strand_id
1 'polypeptide(L)' 'MKFKIYSLRFTYIIFLATLIYYTFVNDNHLVASIAGILFFFNGFWLLSVEKDFEKYNPKYNKSISCTFWRFLLFPWFIIM' A
#
# COMPACT_ATOMS: atom_id res chain seq x y z
N MET A 1 -13.21 -6.03 8.94
CA MET A 1 -12.73 -4.93 8.06
C MET A 1 -11.49 -4.24 8.61
N LYS A 2 -11.53 -3.64 9.81
CA LYS A 2 -10.37 -2.93 10.39
C LYS A 2 -9.08 -3.76 10.38
N PHE A 3 -9.14 -5.00 10.90
CA PHE A 3 -7.97 -5.90 10.93
C PHE A 3 -7.39 -6.21 9.54
N LYS A 4 -8.25 -6.41 8.53
CA LYS A 4 -7.82 -6.66 7.14
C LYS A 4 -7.06 -5.47 6.56
N ILE A 5 -7.54 -4.24 6.80
CA ILE A 5 -6.85 -3.02 6.38
C ILE A 5 -5.49 -2.90 7.05
N TYR A 6 -5.42 -3.04 8.37
CA TYR A 6 -4.14 -2.91 9.07
C TYR A 6 -3.13 -3.97 8.63
N SER A 7 -3.58 -5.20 8.37
CA SER A 7 -2.73 -6.25 7.83
C SER A 7 -2.19 -5.91 6.44
N LEU A 8 -3.04 -5.44 5.52
CA LEU A 8 -2.62 -5.03 4.17
C LEU A 8 -1.68 -3.81 4.20
N ARG A 9 -1.96 -2.84 5.06
CA ARG A 9 -1.08 -1.68 5.30
C ARG A 9 0.30 -2.10 5.78
N PHE A 10 0.35 -3.04 6.72
CA PHE A 10 1.61 -3.54 7.25
C PHE A 10 2.41 -4.29 6.19
N THR A 11 1.78 -5.18 5.43
CA THR A 11 2.44 -5.89 4.34
C THR A 11 2.86 -4.96 3.21
N TYR A 12 2.10 -3.90 2.94
CA TYR A 12 2.45 -2.87 1.96
C TYR A 12 3.75 -2.15 2.34
N ILE A 13 3.88 -1.74 3.61
CA ILE A 13 5.11 -1.11 4.12
C ILE A 13 6.30 -2.08 4.05
N ILE A 14 6.10 -3.36 4.38
CA ILE A 14 7.16 -4.38 4.28
C ILE A 14 7.65 -4.50 2.83
N PHE A 15 6.74 -4.63 1.88
CA PHE A 15 7.14 -4.78 0.47
C PHE A 15 7.77 -3.51 -0.08
N LEU A 16 7.30 -2.32 0.32
CA LEU A 16 7.96 -1.05 -0.02
C LEU A 16 9.39 -1.01 0.52
N ALA A 17 9.59 -1.32 1.81
CA ALA A 17 10.91 -1.31 2.44
C ALA A 17 11.84 -2.34 1.80
N THR A 18 11.32 -3.53 1.50
CA THR A 18 12.04 -4.60 0.79
C THR A 18 12.46 -4.13 -0.60
N LEU A 19 11.53 -3.56 -1.37
CA LEU A 19 11.80 -3.02 -2.70
C LEU A 19 12.90 -1.96 -2.65
N ILE A 20 12.79 -0.97 -1.76
CA ILE A 20 13.80 0.09 -1.61
C ILE A 20 15.16 -0.52 -1.23
N TYR A 21 15.21 -1.39 -0.24
CA TYR A 21 16.46 -2.00 0.22
C TYR A 21 17.16 -2.80 -0.88
N TYR A 22 16.43 -3.68 -1.57
CA TYR A 22 17.04 -4.51 -2.62
C TYR A 22 17.28 -3.76 -3.93
N THR A 23 16.65 -2.60 -4.15
CA THR A 23 16.92 -1.73 -5.31
C THR A 23 18.14 -0.84 -5.06
N PHE A 24 18.30 -0.27 -3.87
CA PHE A 24 19.31 0.78 -3.62
C PHE A 24 20.48 0.35 -2.73
N VAL A 25 20.33 -0.73 -1.95
CA VAL A 25 21.37 -1.16 -0.99
C VAL A 25 22.03 -2.47 -1.42
N ASN A 26 21.23 -3.50 -1.68
CA ASN A 26 21.74 -4.85 -1.93
C ASN A 26 21.69 -5.28 -3.41
N ASP A 27 21.24 -4.38 -4.29
CA ASP A 27 21.16 -4.50 -5.76
C ASP A 27 20.74 -5.87 -6.31
N ASN A 28 19.85 -6.56 -5.58
CA ASN A 28 19.37 -7.88 -5.97
C ASN A 28 18.10 -7.70 -6.79
N HIS A 29 18.29 -7.55 -8.11
CA HIS A 29 17.21 -7.26 -9.04
C HIS A 29 16.08 -8.30 -9.03
N LEU A 30 16.36 -9.57 -8.74
CA LEU A 30 15.34 -10.62 -8.69
C LEU A 30 14.42 -10.41 -7.49
N VAL A 31 14.99 -10.20 -6.30
CA VAL A 31 14.22 -9.95 -5.08
C VAL A 31 13.50 -8.60 -5.15
N ALA A 32 14.15 -7.57 -5.71
CA ALA A 32 13.53 -6.28 -5.96
C ALA A 32 12.32 -6.40 -6.90
N SER A 33 12.43 -7.17 -7.99
CA SER A 33 11.32 -7.39 -8.94
C SER A 33 10.13 -8.10 -8.28
N ILE A 34 10.39 -9.16 -7.51
CA ILE A 34 9.33 -9.88 -6.77
C ILE A 34 8.67 -8.95 -5.74
N ALA A 35 9.47 -8.22 -4.97
CA ALA A 35 8.96 -7.26 -3.99
C ALA A 35 8.14 -6.16 -4.66
N GLY A 36 8.56 -5.67 -5.83
CA GLY A 36 7.84 -4.68 -6.62
C GLY A 36 6.49 -5.18 -7.12
N ILE A 37 6.43 -6.42 -7.63
CA ILE A 37 5.17 -7.04 -8.05
C ILE A 37 4.21 -7.21 -6.86
N LEU A 38 4.71 -7.75 -5.75
CA LEU A 38 3.90 -7.94 -4.53
C LEU A 38 3.43 -6.61 -3.95
N PHE A 39 4.31 -5.61 -3.95
CA PHE A 39 4.00 -4.24 -3.55
C PHE A 39 2.89 -3.64 -4.42
N PHE A 40 2.98 -3.82 -5.74
CA PHE A 40 1.99 -3.33 -6.70
C PHE A 40 0.61 -3.94 -6.47
N PHE A 41 0.51 -5.28 -6.42
CA PHE A 41 -0.76 -5.97 -6.21
C PHE A 41 -1.35 -5.68 -4.83
N ASN A 42 -0.51 -5.61 -3.80
CA ASN A 42 -0.96 -5.26 -2.46
C ASN A 42 -1.48 -3.83 -2.40
N GLY A 43 -0.79 -2.87 -3.03
CA GLY A 43 -1.26 -1.49 -3.14
C GLY A 43 -2.62 -1.38 -3.85
N PHE A 44 -2.81 -2.12 -4.94
CA PHE A 44 -4.09 -2.15 -5.66
C PHE A 44 -5.22 -2.72 -4.80
N TRP A 45 -4.96 -3.85 -4.13
CA TRP A 45 -5.93 -4.46 -3.22
C TRP A 45 -6.27 -3.50 -2.06
N LEU A 46 -5.24 -2.92 -1.44
CA LEU A 46 -5.39 -1.99 -0.32
C LEU A 46 -6.25 -0.79 -0.73
N LEU A 47 -6.08 -0.25 -1.94
CA LEU A 47 -6.91 0.83 -2.47
C LEU A 47 -8.39 0.45 -2.57
N SER A 48 -8.71 -0.76 -3.03
CA SER A 48 -10.10 -1.25 -3.06
C SER A 48 -10.69 -1.34 -1.65
N VAL A 49 -9.93 -1.90 -0.70
CA VAL A 49 -10.41 -2.09 0.67
C VAL A 49 -10.52 -0.75 1.42
N GLU A 50 -9.63 0.22 1.16
CA GLU A 50 -9.74 1.59 1.68
C GLU A 50 -11.02 2.28 1.18
N LYS A 51 -11.34 2.18 -0.12
CA LYS A 51 -12.59 2.71 -0.68
C LYS A 51 -13.82 2.10 -0.01
N ASP A 52 -13.84 0.78 0.18
CA ASP A 52 -14.93 0.11 0.90
C ASP A 52 -15.02 0.62 2.35
N PHE A 53 -13.89 0.75 3.04
CA PHE A 53 -13.89 1.19 4.43
C PHE A 53 -14.32 2.65 4.61
N GLU A 54 -13.96 3.55 3.68
CA GLU A 54 -14.49 4.91 3.64
C GLU A 54 -16.03 4.91 3.49
N LYS A 55 -16.57 4.04 2.64
CA LYS A 55 -18.02 3.90 2.43
C LYS A 55 -18.74 3.43 3.70
N TYR A 56 -18.18 2.47 4.44
CA TYR A 56 -18.78 1.96 5.68
C TYR A 56 -18.46 2.81 6.92
N ASN A 57 -17.48 3.71 6.85
CA ASN A 57 -17.07 4.56 7.97
C ASN A 57 -16.75 6.00 7.52
N PRO A 58 -17.77 6.86 7.31
CA PRO A 58 -17.58 8.21 6.78
C PRO A 58 -16.74 9.13 7.67
N LYS A 59 -16.60 8.81 8.97
CA LYS A 59 -15.70 9.54 9.89
C LYS A 59 -14.22 9.30 9.57
N TYR A 60 -13.89 8.16 8.96
CA TYR A 60 -12.51 7.82 8.60
C TYR A 60 -11.96 8.70 7.47
N ASN A 61 -12.80 9.09 6.51
CA ASN A 61 -12.41 9.98 5.40
C ASN A 61 -11.86 11.33 5.88
N LYS A 62 -12.33 11.83 7.04
CA LYS A 62 -11.84 13.07 7.66
C LYS A 62 -10.61 12.90 8.54
N SER A 63 -10.09 11.67 8.66
CA SER A 63 -8.94 11.39 9.53
C SER A 63 -7.61 11.65 8.82
N ILE A 64 -6.62 12.06 9.61
CA ILE A 64 -5.21 12.20 9.17
C ILE A 64 -4.69 10.89 8.58
N SER A 65 -5.09 9.75 9.16
CA SER A 65 -4.70 8.43 8.65
C SER A 65 -5.16 8.22 7.20
N CYS A 66 -6.39 8.57 6.85
CA CYS A 66 -6.89 8.49 5.47
C CYS A 66 -6.06 9.33 4.50
N THR A 67 -5.70 10.55 4.92
CA THR A 67 -4.87 11.44 4.08
C THR A 67 -3.48 10.86 3.82
N PHE A 68 -2.82 10.32 4.86
CA PHE A 68 -1.52 9.65 4.71
C PHE A 68 -1.59 8.44 3.77
N TRP A 69 -2.61 7.59 3.93
CA TRP A 69 -2.75 6.39 3.09
C TRP A 69 -3.10 6.72 1.64
N ARG A 70 -3.90 7.75 1.39
CA ARG A 70 -4.14 8.27 0.04
C ARG A 70 -2.87 8.80 -0.61
N PHE A 71 -2.00 9.46 0.15
CA PHE A 71 -0.70 9.93 -0.36
C PHE A 71 0.26 8.76 -0.66
N LEU A 72 0.36 7.79 0.25
CA LEU A 72 1.17 6.58 0.04
C LEU A 72 0.68 5.76 -1.17
N LEU A 73 -0.64 5.66 -1.34
CA LEU A 73 -1.27 5.00 -2.48
C LEU A 73 -1.38 5.89 -3.72
N PHE A 74 -0.88 7.13 -3.69
CA PHE A 74 -0.97 8.07 -4.80
C PHE A 74 -0.45 7.51 -6.14
N PRO A 75 0.68 6.77 -6.18
CA PRO A 75 1.14 6.17 -7.44
C PRO A 75 0.14 5.21 -8.09
N TRP A 76 -0.79 4.62 -7.32
CA TRP A 76 -1.83 3.72 -7.81
C TRP A 76 -3.01 4.46 -8.42
N PHE A 77 -3.21 5.75 -8.08
CA PHE A 77 -4.22 6.58 -8.75
C PHE A 77 -3.82 6.97 -10.17
N ILE A 78 -2.53 6.94 -10.51
CA ILE A 78 -2.02 7.28 -11.86
C ILE A 78 -2.29 6.16 -12.88
N ILE A 79 -2.45 4.92 -12.40
CA ILE A 79 -2.69 3.74 -13.24
C ILE A 79 -4.19 3.58 -13.60
N MET A 80 -5.06 4.39 -12.98
CA MET A 80 -6.51 4.46 -13.25
C MET A 80 -6.82 5.63 -14.20
#